data_AF-D1BIA7-F1
#
_entry.id   AF-D1BIA7-F1
#
_cell.length_a   1.000
_cell.length_b   1.000
_cell.length_c   1.000
_cell.angle_alpha   90.00
_cell.angle_beta   90.00
_cell.angle_gamma   90.00
#
_symmetry.space_group_name_H-M   'P 1'
#
loop_
_entity.id
_entity.type
_entity.pdbx_description
1 polymer ?
#
loop_
_entity_poly.entity_id
_entity_poly.type
_entity_poly.pdbx_seq_one_letter_code
_entity_poly.pdbx_strand_id
1 'polypeptide(L)'
;MRTLRVDDGTAAEWAISAGVVGLDGAIQAQVDSLDEVLAAVDLELDERTARRIRRFTLTPAGSLVWTQDRSGGLHLGRLGGGQRYARDTDALRLGLPHQRDCEWGAGPVPVELVPAAVRETFARGGRNWQQIRTDDGASARLWEHLEGV
;
A
#
# COMPACT_ATOMS: atom_id res chain seq x y z
N MET A 1 -16.38 -4.75 -18.19
CA MET A 1 -15.11 -4.34 -18.82
C MET A 1 -13.99 -4.85 -17.92
N ARG A 2 -13.10 -5.70 -18.42
CA ARG A 2 -12.08 -6.39 -17.60
C ARG A 2 -10.88 -5.44 -17.49
N THR A 3 -10.66 -4.85 -16.32
CA THR A 3 -9.47 -4.01 -16.05
C THR A 3 -8.23 -4.83 -16.39
N LEU A 4 -7.40 -4.32 -17.29
CA LEU A 4 -6.09 -4.90 -17.59
C LEU A 4 -5.33 -4.91 -16.26
N ARG A 5 -5.07 -6.10 -15.72
CA ARG A 5 -4.18 -6.23 -14.56
C ARG A 5 -2.82 -5.72 -15.01
N VAL A 6 -2.47 -4.51 -14.57
CA VAL A 6 -1.06 -4.13 -14.54
C VAL A 6 -0.35 -5.13 -13.65
N ASP A 7 0.88 -5.46 -14.04
CA ASP A 7 1.77 -6.25 -13.21
C ASP A 7 1.96 -5.53 -11.87
N ASP A 8 1.39 -6.09 -10.79
CA ASP A 8 1.46 -5.51 -9.44
C ASP A 8 2.90 -5.17 -9.01
N GLY A 9 3.92 -5.88 -9.52
CA GLY A 9 5.33 -5.57 -9.28
C GLY A 9 5.77 -4.25 -9.92
N THR A 10 5.27 -3.95 -11.11
CA THR A 10 5.49 -2.66 -11.79
C THR A 10 4.77 -1.51 -11.07
N ALA A 11 3.56 -1.76 -10.56
CA ALA A 11 2.82 -0.78 -9.77
C ALA A 11 3.54 -0.47 -8.43
N ALA A 12 4.09 -1.49 -7.78
CA ALA A 12 4.90 -1.35 -6.57
C ALA A 12 6.17 -0.53 -6.80
N GLU A 13 6.96 -0.84 -7.83
CA GLU A 13 8.18 -0.10 -8.19
C GLU A 13 7.88 1.39 -8.41
N TRP A 14 6.82 1.69 -9.17
CA TRP A 14 6.38 3.07 -9.39
C TRP A 14 5.99 3.76 -8.07
N ALA A 15 5.18 3.09 -7.23
CA ALA A 15 4.71 3.67 -5.97
C ALA A 15 5.88 4.00 -5.03
N ILE A 16 6.86 3.10 -4.95
CA ILE A 16 8.09 3.30 -4.17
C ILE A 16 8.83 4.55 -4.69
N SER A 17 9.07 4.63 -6.00
CA SER A 17 9.76 5.78 -6.61
C SER A 17 8.99 7.09 -6.45
N ALA A 18 7.66 7.05 -6.40
CA ALA A 18 6.80 8.21 -6.26
C ALA A 18 6.58 8.63 -4.80
N GLY A 19 7.14 7.91 -3.82
CA GLY A 19 6.96 8.21 -2.40
C GLY A 19 5.52 7.97 -1.91
N VAL A 20 4.85 6.96 -2.47
CA VAL A 20 3.46 6.62 -2.14
C VAL A 20 3.28 5.13 -1.89
N VAL A 21 2.17 4.80 -1.23
CA VAL A 21 1.60 3.45 -1.27
C VAL A 21 0.15 3.56 -1.69
N GLY A 22 -0.36 2.57 -2.41
CA GLY A 22 -1.73 2.62 -2.89
C GLY A 22 -2.44 1.28 -2.97
N LEU A 23 -3.75 1.38 -3.15
CA LEU A 23 -4.67 0.26 -3.33
C LEU A 23 -5.48 0.42 -4.60
N ASP A 24 -5.74 -0.72 -5.24
CA ASP A 24 -6.74 -0.87 -6.28
C ASP A 24 -8.17 -0.69 -5.73
N GLY A 25 -9.15 -0.60 -6.62
CA GLY A 25 -10.55 -0.33 -6.32
C GLY A 25 -11.00 1.01 -6.87
N ALA A 26 -10.82 1.23 -8.18
CA ALA A 26 -11.27 2.44 -8.84
C ALA A 26 -12.80 2.62 -8.73
N ILE A 27 -13.22 3.82 -8.40
CA ILE A 27 -14.62 4.27 -8.41
C ILE A 27 -14.88 5.13 -9.64
N GLN A 28 -16.12 5.15 -10.09
CA GLN A 28 -16.62 5.93 -11.23
C GLN A 28 -17.12 7.30 -10.80
N ALA A 29 -17.61 7.44 -9.56
CA ALA A 29 -18.06 8.71 -9.03
C ALA A 29 -16.98 9.81 -9.14
N GLN A 30 -17.43 11.02 -9.43
CA GLN A 30 -16.62 12.22 -9.25
C GLN A 30 -16.62 12.56 -7.75
N VAL A 31 -15.43 12.62 -7.15
CA VAL A 31 -15.23 12.81 -5.71
C VAL A 31 -14.17 13.87 -5.46
N ASP A 32 -14.50 14.88 -4.68
CA ASP A 32 -13.61 16.01 -4.38
C ASP A 32 -13.24 16.07 -2.89
N SER A 33 -13.76 15.13 -2.10
CA SER A 33 -13.44 14.96 -0.69
C SER A 33 -13.26 13.51 -0.29
N LEU A 34 -12.63 13.29 0.87
CA LEU A 34 -12.44 11.96 1.43
C LEU A 34 -13.76 11.28 1.78
N ASP A 35 -14.73 12.04 2.32
CA ASP A 35 -16.05 11.51 2.68
C ASP A 35 -16.81 11.02 1.44
N GLU A 36 -16.71 11.75 0.33
CA GLU A 36 -17.27 11.33 -0.95
C GLU A 36 -16.58 10.08 -1.50
N VAL A 37 -15.25 9.97 -1.39
CA VAL A 37 -14.50 8.75 -1.75
C VAL A 37 -15.04 7.57 -0.95
N LEU A 38 -15.19 7.70 0.37
CA LEU A 38 -15.65 6.60 1.22
C LEU A 38 -17.11 6.21 0.98
N ALA A 39 -17.96 7.18 0.64
CA ALA A 39 -19.35 6.92 0.25
C ALA A 39 -19.44 6.20 -1.10
N ALA A 40 -18.67 6.65 -2.10
CA ALA A 40 -18.62 6.00 -3.42
C ALA A 40 -18.05 4.57 -3.32
N VAL A 41 -17.01 4.37 -2.52
CA VAL A 41 -16.44 3.04 -2.24
C VAL A 41 -17.48 2.06 -1.68
N ASP A 42 -18.34 2.50 -0.76
CA ASP A 42 -19.39 1.64 -0.20
C ASP A 42 -20.53 1.33 -1.19
N LEU A 43 -20.80 2.25 -2.11
CA LEU A 43 -21.87 2.09 -3.10
C LEU A 43 -21.44 1.26 -4.30
N GLU A 44 -20.18 1.40 -4.73
CA GLU A 44 -19.71 0.88 -6.02
C GLU A 44 -18.89 -0.41 -5.90
N LEU A 45 -18.23 -0.64 -4.77
CA LEU A 45 -17.31 -1.77 -4.60
C LEU A 45 -17.92 -2.86 -3.71
N ASP A 46 -17.43 -4.08 -3.88
CA ASP A 46 -17.82 -5.18 -2.99
C ASP A 46 -17.38 -4.90 -1.54
N GLU A 47 -18.13 -5.45 -0.59
CA GLU A 47 -17.93 -5.23 0.85
C GLU A 47 -16.49 -5.52 1.31
N ARG A 48 -15.81 -6.51 0.73
CA ARG A 48 -14.44 -6.87 1.09
C ARG A 48 -13.47 -5.78 0.62
N THR A 49 -13.61 -5.30 -0.61
CA THR A 49 -12.79 -4.22 -1.16
C THR A 49 -13.05 -2.91 -0.42
N ALA A 50 -14.31 -2.56 -0.16
CA ALA A 50 -14.69 -1.37 0.58
C ALA A 50 -14.11 -1.35 2.01
N ARG A 51 -14.23 -2.46 2.75
CA ARG A 51 -13.60 -2.61 4.07
C ARG A 51 -12.09 -2.47 4.03
N ARG A 52 -11.43 -2.99 2.99
CA ARG A 52 -9.98 -2.86 2.82
C ARG A 52 -9.57 -1.40 2.63
N ILE A 53 -10.25 -0.67 1.75
CA ILE A 53 -9.99 0.75 1.48
C ILE A 53 -10.28 1.61 2.72
N ARG A 54 -11.40 1.38 3.41
CA ARG A 54 -11.71 2.08 4.68
C ARG A 54 -10.60 1.92 5.71
N ARG A 55 -10.12 0.69 5.93
CA ARG A 55 -9.01 0.46 6.85
C ARG A 55 -7.75 1.19 6.41
N PHE A 56 -7.45 1.21 5.12
CA PHE A 56 -6.28 1.90 4.57
C PHE A 56 -6.35 3.41 4.82
N THR A 57 -7.50 4.00 4.51
CA THR A 57 -7.79 5.41 4.75
C THR A 57 -7.66 5.78 6.21
N LEU A 58 -8.23 4.98 7.11
CA LEU A 58 -8.29 5.25 8.55
C LEU A 58 -7.03 4.82 9.31
N THR A 59 -6.06 4.21 8.65
CA THR A 59 -4.81 3.80 9.31
C THR A 59 -4.06 5.04 9.82
N PRO A 60 -3.57 5.08 11.06
CA PRO A 60 -2.85 6.24 11.57
C PRO A 60 -1.61 6.56 10.72
N ALA A 61 -1.32 7.85 10.52
CA ALA A 61 -0.01 8.27 10.02
C ALA A 61 1.09 7.77 10.97
N GLY A 62 2.27 7.47 10.43
CA GLY A 62 3.36 6.80 11.14
C GLY A 62 3.27 5.26 11.14
N SER A 63 2.14 4.68 10.72
CA SER A 63 2.02 3.22 10.62
C SER A 63 2.96 2.67 9.54
N LEU A 64 3.56 1.51 9.81
CA LEU A 64 4.47 0.87 8.87
C LEU A 64 3.75 -0.03 7.87
N VAL A 65 4.29 -0.10 6.67
CA VAL A 65 3.76 -0.87 5.54
C VAL A 65 4.87 -1.60 4.81
N TRP A 66 4.50 -2.76 4.25
CA TRP A 66 5.39 -3.56 3.42
C TRP A 66 4.85 -3.69 2.01
N THR A 67 5.75 -3.65 1.03
CA THR A 67 5.46 -3.86 -0.39
C THR A 67 6.52 -4.76 -1.01
N GLN A 68 6.14 -5.58 -1.99
CA GLN A 68 7.09 -6.37 -2.78
C GLN A 68 7.22 -5.77 -4.17
N ASP A 69 8.45 -5.47 -4.60
CA ASP A 69 8.74 -5.05 -5.97
C ASP A 69 8.69 -6.23 -6.96
N ARG A 70 8.83 -5.94 -8.26
CA ARG A 70 8.82 -6.97 -9.31
C ARG A 70 9.98 -7.96 -9.22
N SER A 71 11.10 -7.55 -8.63
CA SER A 71 12.27 -8.42 -8.41
C SER A 71 12.11 -9.31 -7.18
N GLY A 72 11.02 -9.16 -6.42
CA GLY A 72 10.74 -9.89 -5.20
C GLY A 72 11.32 -9.24 -3.94
N GLY A 73 11.96 -8.07 -4.07
CA GLY A 73 12.51 -7.30 -2.96
C GLY A 73 11.40 -6.74 -2.07
N LEU A 74 11.58 -6.85 -0.75
CA LEU A 74 10.60 -6.38 0.23
C LEU A 74 11.01 -5.00 0.75
N HIS A 75 10.14 -4.02 0.55
CA HIS A 75 10.34 -2.63 0.95
C HIS A 75 9.50 -2.34 2.17
N LEU A 76 10.12 -1.71 3.17
CA LEU A 76 9.47 -1.18 4.35
C LEU A 76 9.31 0.33 4.19
N GLY A 77 8.13 0.83 4.54
CA GLY A 77 7.84 2.26 4.53
C GLY A 77 6.94 2.68 5.68
N ARG A 78 6.88 3.99 5.90
CA ARG A 78 6.08 4.67 6.92
C ARG A 78 5.02 5.53 6.26
N LEU A 79 3.75 5.27 6.59
CA LEU A 79 2.62 6.03 6.07
C LEU A 79 2.66 7.49 6.51
N GLY A 80 2.58 8.40 5.56
CA GLY A 80 2.31 9.82 5.78
C GLY A 80 0.86 10.18 5.46
N GLY A 81 0.53 11.43 5.79
CA GLY A 81 -0.61 12.18 5.25
C GLY A 81 -2.00 11.54 5.41
N GLY A 82 -2.98 12.22 4.82
CA GLY A 82 -4.32 11.67 4.56
C GLY A 82 -4.35 10.88 3.26
N GLN A 83 -5.39 10.07 3.07
CA GLN A 83 -5.64 9.41 1.78
C GLN A 83 -6.01 10.46 0.72
N ARG A 84 -5.50 10.23 -0.49
CA ARG A 84 -5.88 10.96 -1.70
C ARG A 84 -6.37 9.99 -2.77
N TYR A 85 -7.39 10.40 -3.51
CA TYR A 85 -7.83 9.68 -4.69
C TYR A 85 -7.13 10.24 -5.93
N ALA A 86 -6.24 9.46 -6.53
CA ALA A 86 -5.49 9.84 -7.71
C ALA A 86 -6.39 9.77 -8.94
N ARG A 87 -6.53 10.91 -9.61
CA ARG A 87 -7.28 11.07 -10.86
C ARG A 87 -6.36 11.16 -12.08
N ASP A 88 -5.04 11.22 -11.86
CA ASP A 88 -4.08 11.21 -12.96
C ASP A 88 -4.08 9.85 -13.68
N THR A 89 -3.69 9.88 -14.94
CA THR A 89 -3.82 8.71 -15.82
C THR A 89 -2.82 7.61 -15.48
N ASP A 90 -1.71 7.91 -14.81
CA ASP A 90 -0.66 6.93 -14.55
C ASP A 90 -0.99 6.10 -13.31
N ALA A 91 -1.46 6.73 -12.24
CA ALA A 91 -1.98 6.03 -11.06
C ALA A 91 -3.16 5.12 -11.42
N LEU A 92 -4.08 5.61 -12.27
CA LEU A 92 -5.23 4.83 -12.73
C LEU A 92 -4.81 3.68 -13.65
N ARG A 93 -3.83 3.90 -14.55
CA ARG A 93 -3.26 2.82 -15.37
C ARG A 93 -2.66 1.74 -14.50
N LEU A 94 -1.93 2.11 -13.46
CA LEU A 94 -1.27 1.17 -12.54
C LEU A 94 -2.23 0.50 -11.54
N GLY A 95 -3.52 0.87 -11.53
CA GLY A 95 -4.50 0.33 -10.59
C GLY A 95 -4.24 0.79 -9.14
N LEU A 96 -3.72 2.00 -8.95
CA LEU A 96 -3.47 2.62 -7.64
C LEU A 96 -4.24 3.93 -7.44
N PRO A 97 -5.58 3.93 -7.58
CA PRO A 97 -6.40 5.14 -7.38
C PRO A 97 -6.40 5.62 -5.94
N HIS A 98 -6.34 4.73 -4.95
CA HIS A 98 -6.32 5.13 -3.54
C HIS A 98 -4.88 5.22 -3.07
N GLN A 99 -4.38 6.42 -2.78
CA GLN A 99 -2.98 6.63 -2.44
C GLN A 99 -2.81 7.31 -1.08
N ARG A 100 -1.66 7.06 -0.46
CA ARG A 100 -1.15 7.83 0.66
C ARG A 100 0.32 8.09 0.46
N ASP A 101 0.78 9.22 0.95
CA ASP A 101 2.21 9.49 1.03
C ASP A 101 2.87 8.38 1.87
N CYS A 102 4.05 7.95 1.45
CA CYS A 102 4.81 6.94 2.14
C CYS A 102 6.29 7.28 2.07
N GLU A 103 6.90 7.36 3.22
CA GLU A 103 8.34 7.45 3.35
C GLU A 103 8.89 6.03 3.25
N TRP A 104 9.60 5.73 2.18
CA TRP A 104 10.22 4.42 1.97
C TRP A 104 11.66 4.44 2.49
N GLY A 105 12.11 3.31 3.02
CA GLY A 105 13.54 3.11 3.28
C GLY A 105 14.36 3.20 1.99
N ALA A 106 15.67 3.38 2.11
CA ALA A 106 16.58 3.63 0.98
C ALA A 106 16.61 2.52 -0.10
N GLY A 107 16.11 1.33 0.22
CA GLY A 107 16.03 0.21 -0.71
C GLY A 107 15.33 -1.00 -0.10
N PRO A 108 15.33 -2.14 -0.81
CA PRO A 108 14.74 -3.37 -0.30
C PRO A 108 15.48 -3.81 0.97
N VAL A 109 14.72 -4.26 1.97
CA VAL A 109 15.25 -4.80 3.21
C VAL A 109 15.97 -6.12 2.92
N PRO A 110 17.22 -6.31 3.40
CA PRO A 110 17.91 -7.58 3.30
C PRO A 110 17.08 -8.74 3.87
N VAL A 111 17.04 -9.87 3.18
CA VAL A 111 16.12 -10.99 3.47
C VAL A 111 16.24 -11.54 4.90
N GLU A 112 17.45 -11.47 5.44
CA GLU A 112 17.83 -11.87 6.80
C GLU A 112 17.26 -10.94 7.87
N LEU A 113 17.02 -9.67 7.54
CA LEU A 113 16.43 -8.67 8.44
C LEU A 113 14.90 -8.63 8.35
N VAL A 114 14.30 -9.12 7.26
CA VAL A 114 12.84 -9.15 7.09
C VAL A 114 12.21 -10.02 8.20
N PRO A 115 11.22 -9.54 8.95
CA PRO A 115 10.54 -10.35 9.96
C PRO A 115 9.89 -11.61 9.34
N ALA A 116 9.93 -12.73 10.06
CA ALA A 116 9.41 -14.01 9.55
C ALA A 116 7.93 -13.92 9.13
N ALA A 117 7.11 -13.22 9.93
CA ALA A 117 5.70 -12.96 9.64
C ALA A 117 5.48 -12.23 8.30
N VAL A 118 6.36 -11.29 7.96
CA VAL A 118 6.33 -10.57 6.68
C VAL A 118 6.64 -11.56 5.56
N ARG A 119 7.76 -12.29 5.65
CA ARG A 119 8.14 -13.28 4.64
C ARG A 119 7.03 -14.30 4.38
N GLU A 120 6.42 -14.84 5.42
CA GLU A 120 5.31 -15.79 5.31
C GLU A 120 4.08 -15.18 4.62
N THR A 121 3.79 -13.91 4.89
CA THR A 121 2.67 -13.20 4.27
C THR A 121 2.87 -13.05 2.76
N PHE A 122 4.07 -12.63 2.35
CA PHE A 122 4.39 -12.44 0.92
C PHE A 122 4.59 -13.78 0.19
N ALA A 123 5.11 -14.82 0.85
CA ALA A 123 5.20 -16.17 0.29
C ALA A 123 3.83 -16.78 -0.06
N ARG A 124 2.75 -16.32 0.59
CA ARG A 124 1.35 -16.72 0.27
C ARG A 124 0.73 -15.93 -0.87
N GLY A 125 1.51 -15.08 -1.55
CA GLY A 125 1.05 -14.24 -2.66
C GLY A 125 0.56 -12.85 -2.25
N GLY A 126 0.84 -12.39 -1.03
CA GLY A 126 0.71 -10.98 -0.68
C GLY A 126 1.66 -10.14 -1.53
N ARG A 127 1.24 -8.94 -1.97
CA ARG A 127 2.08 -8.06 -2.82
C ARG A 127 2.15 -6.62 -2.37
N ASN A 128 1.08 -6.09 -1.76
CA ASN A 128 1.08 -4.74 -1.19
C ASN A 128 0.04 -4.62 -0.06
N TRP A 129 0.40 -3.87 0.98
CA TRP A 129 -0.45 -3.46 2.10
C TRP A 129 -1.35 -4.60 2.59
N GLN A 130 -0.70 -5.64 3.15
CA GLN A 130 -1.34 -6.76 3.80
C GLN A 130 -1.27 -6.59 5.31
N GLN A 131 -2.35 -6.98 5.99
CA GLN A 131 -2.32 -7.05 7.45
C GLN A 131 -1.39 -8.19 7.88
N ILE A 132 -0.27 -7.86 8.51
CA ILE A 132 0.67 -8.83 9.07
C ILE A 132 0.24 -9.09 10.52
N ARG A 133 -0.41 -10.23 10.76
CA ARG A 133 -1.11 -10.52 12.04
C ARG A 133 -0.19 -10.83 13.22
N THR A 134 1.12 -10.89 13.01
CA THR A 134 2.11 -11.39 14.01
C THR A 134 3.39 -10.56 14.05
N ASP A 135 3.36 -9.32 13.56
CA ASP A 135 4.48 -8.41 13.69
C ASP A 135 4.50 -7.84 15.13
N ASP A 136 5.27 -8.46 16.02
CA ASP A 136 5.44 -8.11 17.44
C ASP A 136 6.22 -6.79 17.66
N GLY A 137 6.05 -5.84 16.75
CA GLY A 137 6.86 -4.64 16.63
C GLY A 137 8.21 -4.88 15.95
N ALA A 138 8.44 -6.05 15.33
CA ALA A 138 9.68 -6.31 14.60
C ALA A 138 9.89 -5.33 13.45
N SER A 139 8.85 -4.96 12.70
CA SER A 139 8.99 -3.91 11.68
C SER A 139 9.31 -2.54 12.28
N ALA A 140 8.80 -2.22 13.47
CA ALA A 140 9.10 -0.96 14.15
C ALA A 140 10.57 -0.88 14.56
N ARG A 141 11.08 -1.93 15.21
CA ARG A 141 12.50 -2.04 15.57
C ARG A 141 13.41 -2.02 14.33
N LEU A 142 12.97 -2.67 13.26
CA LEU A 142 13.70 -2.64 11.99
C LEU A 142 13.71 -1.23 11.39
N TRP A 143 12.58 -0.52 11.41
CA TRP A 143 12.52 0.85 10.93
C TRP A 143 13.48 1.77 11.70
N GLU A 144 13.50 1.69 13.03
CA GLU A 144 14.45 2.42 13.88
C GLU A 144 15.91 2.10 13.50
N HIS A 145 16.23 0.81 13.31
CA HIS A 145 17.56 0.36 12.90
C HIS A 145 17.97 0.90 11.53
N LEU A 146 17.06 0.93 10.55
CA LEU A 146 17.33 1.42 9.20
C LEU A 146 17.50 2.94 9.16
N GLU A 147 16.78 3.67 10.00
CA GLU A 147 16.91 5.13 10.18
C GLU A 147 18.18 5.53 10.96
N GLY A 148 18.88 4.56 11.55
CA GLY A 148 20.11 4.79 12.33
C GLY A 148 19.86 5.34 13.74
N VAL A 149 18.69 5.05 14.33
CA VAL A 149 18.30 5.43 15.69
C VAL A 149 18.61 4.31 16.69
#